data_AF-A0A4Y2TP28-F1
#
_entry.id   AF-A0A4Y2TP28-F1
#
_cell.length_a   1.000
_cell.length_b   1.000
_cell.length_c   1.000
_cell.angle_alpha   90.00
_cell.angle_beta   90.00
_cell.angle_gamma   90.00
#
_symmetry.space_group_name_H-M   'P 1'
#
loop_
_entity.id
_entity.type
_entity.pdbx_description
1 polymer ?
#
loop_
_entity_poly.entity_id
_entity_poly.type
_entity_poly.pdbx_seq_one_letter_code
_entity_poly.pdbx_strand_id
1 'polypeptide(L)'
;MAARDDNTKYCVEPFNGKNFALYKRRVEAVFASKELEKYLKTETDETKAAEIKDAKKAYALLLTLLDDTILATMATESSACQIWTSLKQKYLEVSAVSQILVRKKLATLKKRRDCSMQQHINELLAIMNELQLSGAEVKDMDVVIYLLMSLPADYDVIKSTIENQPNETLTLDFVMQRLLNAEELKGEKNLTIFVLLSQVTA
;
A
#
# COMPACT_ATOMS: atom_id res chain seq x y z
N MET A 1 39.45 -20.00 -8.90
CA MET A 1 38.01 -19.87 -8.62
C MET A 1 37.82 -18.67 -7.72
N ALA A 2 37.41 -17.53 -8.28
CA ALA A 2 37.08 -16.35 -7.49
C ALA A 2 35.77 -16.62 -6.75
N ALA A 3 35.78 -16.47 -5.42
CA ALA A 3 34.58 -16.54 -4.60
C ALA A 3 33.62 -15.43 -5.05
N ARG A 4 32.40 -15.84 -5.41
CA ARG A 4 31.32 -14.93 -5.76
C ARG A 4 30.82 -14.33 -4.45
N ASP A 5 31.23 -13.10 -4.20
CA ASP A 5 30.79 -12.30 -3.05
C ASP A 5 29.35 -11.83 -3.34
N ASP A 6 28.36 -12.71 -3.10
CA ASP A 6 26.93 -12.41 -3.23
C ASP A 6 26.44 -11.59 -2.02
N ASN A 7 27.15 -10.50 -1.71
CA ASN A 7 26.69 -9.49 -0.76
C ASN A 7 25.63 -8.59 -1.41
N THR A 8 24.51 -9.19 -1.80
CA THR A 8 23.30 -8.42 -2.09
C THR A 8 22.78 -7.92 -0.75
N LYS A 9 23.32 -6.78 -0.30
CA LYS A 9 22.93 -6.11 0.93
C LYS A 9 21.48 -5.66 0.76
N TYR A 10 20.53 -6.51 1.17
CA TYR A 10 19.11 -6.15 1.23
C TYR A 10 18.97 -4.98 2.22
N CYS A 11 19.01 -3.76 1.69
CA CYS A 11 18.88 -2.55 2.49
C CYS A 11 17.39 -2.30 2.66
N VAL A 12 16.82 -2.86 3.73
CA VAL A 12 15.51 -2.40 4.21
C VAL A 12 15.74 -1.00 4.73
N GLU A 13 15.10 -0.01 4.12
CA GLU A 13 15.12 1.36 4.63
C GLU A 13 14.64 1.38 6.09
N PRO A 14 15.33 2.12 6.97
CA PRO A 14 14.91 2.27 8.35
C PRO A 14 13.46 2.74 8.46
N PHE A 15 12.70 2.12 9.35
CA PHE A 15 11.29 2.45 9.54
C PHE A 15 11.13 3.86 10.09
N ASN A 16 10.31 4.66 9.41
CA ASN A 16 10.05 6.07 9.71
C ASN A 16 8.61 6.33 10.17
N GLY A 17 7.88 5.28 10.59
CA GLY A 17 6.49 5.40 11.01
C GLY A 17 5.46 5.25 9.89
N LYS A 18 5.86 5.15 8.61
CA LYS A 18 4.94 5.04 7.47
C LYS A 18 4.92 3.64 6.86
N ASN A 19 3.75 3.24 6.34
CA ASN A 19 3.55 1.97 5.62
C ASN A 19 4.04 0.74 6.42
N PHE A 20 3.66 0.67 7.70
CA PHE A 20 4.12 -0.37 8.63
C PHE A 20 3.85 -1.78 8.13
N ALA A 21 2.77 -2.00 7.36
CA ALA A 21 2.49 -3.33 6.83
C ALA A 21 3.52 -3.80 5.78
N LEU A 22 3.99 -2.90 4.91
CA LEU A 22 5.08 -3.22 3.97
C LEU A 22 6.39 -3.40 4.71
N TYR A 23 6.68 -2.53 5.69
CA TYR A 23 7.85 -2.68 6.56
C TYR A 23 7.82 -4.03 7.30
N LYS A 24 6.67 -4.40 7.88
CA LYS A 24 6.43 -5.66 8.57
C LYS A 24 6.83 -6.84 7.70
N ARG A 25 6.33 -6.88 6.46
CA ARG A 25 6.63 -7.94 5.50
C ARG A 25 8.12 -8.03 5.18
N ARG A 26 8.80 -6.88 5.04
CA ARG A 26 10.25 -6.83 4.79
C ARG A 26 11.06 -7.37 5.97
N VAL A 27 10.73 -6.97 7.19
CA VAL A 27 11.42 -7.45 8.40
C VAL A 27 11.21 -8.95 8.59
N GLU A 28 9.97 -9.44 8.44
CA GLU A 28 9.67 -10.87 8.54
C GLU A 28 10.49 -11.69 7.54
N ALA A 29 10.64 -11.22 6.30
CA ALA A 29 11.49 -11.86 5.29
C ALA A 29 12.98 -11.84 5.66
N VAL A 30 13.49 -10.70 6.15
CA VAL A 30 14.90 -10.57 6.58
C VAL A 30 15.21 -11.49 7.76
N PHE A 31 14.34 -11.56 8.76
CA PHE A 31 14.54 -12.41 9.93
C PHE A 31 14.46 -13.90 9.55
N ALA A 32 13.52 -14.28 8.68
CA ALA A 32 13.42 -15.64 8.16
C ALA A 32 14.69 -16.06 7.41
N SER A 33 15.25 -15.19 6.55
CA SER A 33 16.50 -15.47 5.82
C SER A 33 17.72 -15.70 6.71
N LYS A 34 17.64 -15.28 7.98
CA LYS A 34 18.72 -15.39 8.98
C LYS A 34 18.40 -16.41 10.06
N GLU A 35 17.27 -17.13 9.96
CA GLU A 35 16.79 -18.11 10.94
C GLU A 35 16.56 -17.48 12.34
N LEU A 36 16.11 -16.22 12.36
CA LEU A 36 15.88 -15.42 13.58
C LEU A 36 14.40 -15.15 13.87
N GLU A 37 13.47 -15.62 13.04
CA GLU A 37 12.04 -15.30 13.08
C GLU A 37 11.36 -15.67 14.41
N LYS A 38 11.87 -16.67 15.12
CA LYS A 38 11.34 -17.06 16.44
C LYS A 38 11.44 -15.92 17.45
N TYR A 39 12.51 -15.11 17.38
CA TYR A 39 12.78 -14.01 18.31
C TYR A 39 11.90 -12.78 18.09
N LEU A 40 11.11 -12.74 17.01
CA LEU A 40 10.06 -11.75 16.82
C LEU A 40 8.75 -12.13 17.54
N LYS A 41 8.59 -13.42 17.91
CA LYS A 41 7.34 -13.97 18.44
C LYS A 41 7.42 -14.34 19.91
N THR A 42 8.58 -14.84 20.35
CA THR A 42 8.78 -15.35 21.70
C THR A 42 10.03 -14.75 22.32
N GLU A 43 9.97 -14.52 23.63
CA GLU A 43 11.15 -14.20 24.42
C GLU A 43 12.14 -15.37 24.44
N THR A 44 13.39 -15.05 24.73
CA THR A 44 14.49 -16.01 24.73
C THR A 44 14.54 -16.78 26.05
N ASP A 45 14.85 -18.07 25.97
CA ASP A 45 15.18 -18.87 27.15
C ASP A 45 16.61 -18.55 27.61
N GLU A 46 16.72 -17.84 28.74
CA GLU A 46 18.00 -17.41 29.32
C GLU A 46 18.90 -18.57 29.77
N THR A 47 18.40 -19.81 29.80
CA THR A 47 19.18 -20.98 30.19
C THR A 47 20.01 -21.59 29.06
N LYS A 48 19.76 -21.18 27.80
CA LYS A 48 20.41 -21.77 26.61
C LYS A 48 21.35 -20.77 25.93
N ALA A 49 22.65 -20.95 26.12
CA ALA A 49 23.69 -20.05 25.60
C ALA A 49 23.62 -19.80 24.08
N ALA A 50 23.30 -20.83 23.29
CA ALA A 50 23.10 -20.69 21.84
C ALA A 50 21.90 -19.78 21.51
N GLU A 51 20.80 -19.90 22.26
CA GLU A 51 19.61 -19.08 22.06
C GLU A 51 19.85 -17.62 22.47
N ILE A 52 20.63 -17.36 23.52
CA ILE A 52 21.02 -16.00 23.96
C ILE A 52 21.80 -15.29 22.85
N LYS A 53 22.74 -15.99 22.19
CA LYS A 53 23.55 -15.40 21.12
C LYS A 53 22.68 -14.94 19.96
N ASP A 54 21.76 -15.79 19.51
CA ASP A 54 20.90 -15.47 18.37
C ASP A 54 19.82 -14.43 18.74
N ALA A 55 19.35 -14.42 19.98
CA ALA A 55 18.48 -13.37 20.51
C ALA A 55 19.14 -11.99 20.46
N LYS A 56 20.41 -11.90 20.88
CA LYS A 56 21.17 -10.64 20.80
C LYS A 56 21.37 -10.18 19.36
N LYS A 57 21.63 -11.12 18.43
CA LYS A 57 21.70 -10.80 16.99
C LYS A 57 20.37 -10.28 16.46
N ALA A 58 19.27 -10.94 16.81
CA ALA A 58 17.92 -10.53 16.44
C ALA A 58 17.61 -9.12 16.94
N TYR A 59 17.95 -8.83 18.20
CA TYR A 59 17.77 -7.50 18.80
C TYR A 59 18.59 -6.44 18.06
N ALA A 60 19.90 -6.66 17.89
CA ALA A 60 20.77 -5.73 17.19
C ALA A 60 20.32 -5.49 15.74
N LEU A 61 19.92 -6.56 15.04
CA LEU A 61 19.40 -6.46 13.68
C LEU A 61 18.13 -5.60 13.64
N LEU A 62 17.17 -5.82 14.54
CA LEU A 62 15.93 -5.04 14.55
C LEU A 62 16.21 -3.55 14.79
N LEU A 63 17.12 -3.21 15.69
CA LEU A 63 17.54 -1.82 15.93
C LEU A 63 18.08 -1.15 14.67
N THR A 64 18.85 -1.87 13.85
CA THR A 64 19.38 -1.33 12.58
C THR A 64 18.31 -1.08 11.51
N LEU A 65 17.09 -1.60 11.71
CA LEU A 65 15.95 -1.43 10.80
C LEU A 65 15.01 -0.31 11.22
N LEU A 66 15.32 0.44 12.28
CA LEU A 66 14.52 1.54 12.80
C LEU A 66 15.27 2.86 12.63
N ASP A 67 14.54 3.94 12.36
CA ASP A 67 15.14 5.28 12.39
C ASP A 67 15.28 5.81 13.83
N ASP A 68 16.07 6.86 14.00
CA ASP A 68 16.36 7.46 15.31
C ASP A 68 15.10 7.97 16.02
N THR A 69 14.08 8.39 15.27
CA THR A 69 12.82 8.89 15.86
C THR A 69 12.00 7.77 16.46
N ILE A 70 11.97 6.61 15.82
CA ILE A 70 11.30 5.41 16.33
C ILE A 70 12.10 4.85 17.51
N LEU A 71 13.43 4.76 17.39
CA LEU A 71 14.33 4.28 18.44
C LEU A 71 14.18 5.09 19.73
N ALA A 72 14.06 6.41 19.64
CA ALA A 72 13.82 7.27 20.80
C ALA A 72 12.53 6.93 21.56
N THR A 73 11.55 6.30 20.91
CA THR A 73 10.29 5.87 21.54
C THR A 73 10.34 4.47 22.15
N MET A 74 11.43 3.72 21.95
CA MET A 74 11.56 2.30 22.34
C MET A 74 12.70 2.10 23.36
N ALA A 75 12.95 3.09 24.22
CA ALA A 75 14.10 3.08 25.14
C ALA A 75 14.00 2.01 26.26
N THR A 76 12.81 1.45 26.48
CA THR A 76 12.53 0.47 27.53
C THR A 76 12.64 -0.98 27.07
N GLU A 77 12.57 -1.20 25.76
CA GLU A 77 12.52 -2.53 25.16
C GLU A 77 13.93 -3.12 25.00
N SER A 78 14.16 -4.25 25.66
CA SER A 78 15.46 -4.92 25.75
C SER A 78 15.57 -6.17 24.87
N SER A 79 14.51 -6.54 24.15
CA SER A 79 14.49 -7.72 23.27
C SER A 79 13.87 -7.41 21.90
N ALA A 80 14.21 -8.23 20.90
CA ALA A 80 13.59 -8.12 19.58
C ALA A 80 12.08 -8.34 19.65
N CYS A 81 11.63 -9.25 20.52
CA CYS A 81 10.24 -9.58 20.72
C CYS A 81 9.46 -8.40 21.33
N GLN A 82 10.04 -7.71 22.33
CA GLN A 82 9.45 -6.50 22.92
C GLN A 82 9.32 -5.38 21.90
N ILE A 83 10.41 -5.01 21.22
CA ILE A 83 10.38 -3.99 20.16
C ILE A 83 9.35 -4.36 19.10
N TRP A 84 9.36 -5.60 18.61
CA TRP A 84 8.43 -6.03 17.58
C TRP A 84 6.97 -5.97 18.03
N THR A 85 6.71 -6.31 19.29
CA THR A 85 5.37 -6.24 19.88
C THR A 85 4.91 -4.81 20.04
N SER A 86 5.74 -3.91 20.58
CA SER A 86 5.42 -2.49 20.71
C SER A 86 5.19 -1.82 19.35
N LEU A 87 6.00 -2.15 18.33
CA LEU A 87 5.79 -1.69 16.96
C LEU A 87 4.46 -2.18 16.40
N LYS A 88 4.11 -3.45 16.59
CA LYS A 88 2.80 -3.97 16.18
C LYS A 88 1.67 -3.30 16.95
N GLN A 89 1.77 -3.09 18.25
CA GLN A 89 0.71 -2.39 18.99
C GLN A 89 0.54 -0.95 18.49
N LYS A 90 1.63 -0.23 18.27
CA LYS A 90 1.60 1.18 17.85
C LYS A 90 1.19 1.38 16.38
N TYR A 91 1.59 0.47 15.49
CA TYR A 91 1.47 0.64 14.04
C TYR A 91 0.69 -0.47 13.32
N LEU A 92 0.46 -1.62 13.96
CA LEU A 92 -0.35 -2.75 13.45
C LEU A 92 -1.67 -2.94 14.19
N GLU A 93 -1.90 -2.29 15.35
CA GLU A 93 -3.29 -2.17 15.78
C GLU A 93 -4.04 -1.68 14.55
N VAL A 94 -5.17 -2.34 14.29
CA VAL A 94 -6.23 -1.85 13.43
C VAL A 94 -6.65 -0.53 14.06
N SER A 95 -5.82 0.48 13.86
CA SER A 95 -5.94 1.77 14.46
C SER A 95 -7.12 2.30 13.69
N ALA A 96 -8.27 2.32 14.37
CA ALA A 96 -9.49 2.89 13.82
C ALA A 96 -9.15 4.26 13.21
N VAL A 97 -8.21 4.99 13.80
CA VAL A 97 -7.61 6.22 13.27
C VAL A 97 -6.91 6.02 11.92
N SER A 98 -5.99 5.06 11.75
CA SER A 98 -5.34 4.75 10.46
C SER A 98 -6.37 4.43 9.38
N GLN A 99 -7.30 3.54 9.72
CA GLN A 99 -8.42 3.20 8.85
C GLN A 99 -9.32 4.40 8.50
N ILE A 100 -9.61 5.28 9.47
CA ILE A 100 -10.35 6.52 9.25
C ILE A 100 -9.57 7.45 8.32
N LEU A 101 -8.26 7.61 8.51
CA LEU A 101 -7.43 8.49 7.69
C LEU A 101 -7.36 7.99 6.24
N VAL A 102 -7.17 6.68 6.02
CA VAL A 102 -7.15 6.11 4.67
C VAL A 102 -8.54 6.21 4.00
N ARG A 103 -9.63 5.93 4.73
CA ARG A 103 -10.99 6.13 4.21
C ARG A 103 -11.30 7.60 3.90
N LYS A 104 -10.77 8.55 4.69
CA LYS A 104 -10.84 9.97 4.37
C LYS A 104 -10.13 10.28 3.05
N LYS A 105 -8.90 9.76 2.84
CA LYS A 105 -8.18 9.91 1.56
C LYS A 105 -9.04 9.40 0.39
N LEU A 106 -9.59 8.17 0.50
CA LEU A 106 -10.46 7.58 -0.52
C LEU A 106 -11.70 8.43 -0.81
N ALA A 107 -12.39 8.91 0.23
CA ALA A 107 -13.60 9.73 0.08
C ALA A 107 -13.32 11.09 -0.58
N THR A 108 -12.11 11.63 -0.40
CA THR A 108 -11.69 12.91 -1.00
C THR A 108 -10.96 12.76 -2.33
N LEU A 109 -10.60 11.54 -2.73
CA LEU A 109 -9.88 11.30 -3.97
C LEU A 109 -10.76 11.69 -5.17
N LYS A 110 -10.18 12.44 -6.11
CA LYS A 110 -10.84 12.85 -7.36
C LYS A 110 -9.90 12.67 -8.54
N LYS A 111 -10.44 12.18 -9.67
CA LYS A 111 -9.68 12.16 -10.93
C LYS A 111 -9.39 13.60 -11.34
N ARG A 112 -8.11 13.94 -11.42
CA ARG A 112 -7.66 15.25 -11.89
C ARG A 112 -7.76 15.31 -13.43
N ARG A 113 -7.91 16.52 -13.97
CA ARG A 113 -8.04 16.72 -15.42
C ARG A 113 -6.75 16.43 -16.19
N ASP A 114 -5.62 16.60 -15.53
CA ASP A 114 -4.26 16.44 -16.05
C ASP A 114 -3.69 15.02 -15.87
N CYS A 115 -4.40 14.11 -15.20
CA CYS A 115 -3.99 12.72 -15.05
C CYS A 115 -4.85 11.78 -15.89
N SER A 116 -4.26 10.72 -16.44
CA SER A 116 -5.00 9.69 -17.16
C SER A 116 -5.88 8.86 -16.23
N MET A 117 -6.88 8.19 -16.78
CA MET A 117 -7.73 7.24 -16.08
C MET A 117 -6.91 6.10 -15.50
N GLN A 118 -5.91 5.59 -16.24
CA GLN A 118 -5.01 4.53 -15.74
C GLN A 118 -4.22 5.00 -14.51
N GLN A 119 -3.67 6.22 -14.54
CA GLN A 119 -2.94 6.78 -13.40
C GLN A 119 -3.86 6.93 -12.17
N HIS A 120 -5.08 7.41 -12.39
CA HIS A 120 -6.08 7.56 -11.34
C HIS A 120 -6.51 6.22 -10.73
N ILE A 121 -6.74 5.20 -11.55
CA ILE A 121 -7.02 3.83 -11.08
C ILE A 121 -5.85 3.30 -10.23
N ASN A 122 -4.61 3.47 -10.68
CA ASN A 122 -3.43 3.04 -9.94
C ASN A 122 -3.31 3.76 -8.58
N GLU A 123 -3.59 5.07 -8.53
CA GLU A 123 -3.60 5.87 -7.30
C GLU A 123 -4.66 5.34 -6.32
N LEU A 124 -5.88 5.07 -6.80
CA LEU A 124 -6.96 4.52 -5.98
C LEU A 124 -6.62 3.12 -5.45
N LEU A 125 -6.11 2.22 -6.30
CA LEU A 125 -5.72 0.86 -5.91
C LEU A 125 -4.58 0.86 -4.88
N ALA A 126 -3.63 1.80 -4.99
CA ALA A 126 -2.58 1.96 -4.00
C ALA A 126 -3.14 2.35 -2.62
N ILE A 127 -4.14 3.24 -2.57
CA ILE A 127 -4.81 3.63 -1.32
C ILE A 127 -5.69 2.48 -0.77
N MET A 128 -6.37 1.72 -1.64
CA MET A 128 -7.11 0.52 -1.23
C MET A 128 -6.19 -0.54 -0.62
N ASN A 129 -5.01 -0.72 -1.20
CA ASN A 129 -4.00 -1.60 -0.63
C ASN A 129 -3.49 -1.06 0.73
N GLU A 130 -3.29 0.26 0.90
CA GLU A 130 -3.00 0.87 2.21
C GLU A 130 -4.10 0.53 3.25
N LEU A 131 -5.37 0.56 2.83
CA LEU A 131 -6.51 0.20 3.68
C LEU A 131 -6.48 -1.29 4.06
N GLN A 132 -6.25 -2.18 3.10
CA GLN A 132 -6.12 -3.62 3.36
C GLN A 132 -4.95 -3.93 4.30
N LEU A 133 -3.82 -3.26 4.09
CA LEU A 133 -2.62 -3.34 4.91
C LEU A 133 -2.84 -2.86 6.36
N SER A 134 -3.84 -1.99 6.59
CA SER A 134 -4.28 -1.60 7.95
C SER A 134 -5.21 -2.61 8.63
N GLY A 135 -5.40 -3.79 8.01
CA GLY A 135 -6.24 -4.87 8.52
C GLY A 135 -7.73 -4.72 8.20
N ALA A 136 -8.12 -3.80 7.33
CA ALA A 136 -9.49 -3.71 6.85
C ALA A 136 -9.78 -4.78 5.79
N GLU A 137 -10.99 -5.33 5.81
CA GLU A 137 -11.53 -6.06 4.66
C GLU A 137 -11.86 -5.05 3.56
N VAL A 138 -11.43 -5.33 2.33
CA VAL A 138 -11.74 -4.54 1.13
C VAL A 138 -12.30 -5.49 0.09
N LYS A 139 -13.53 -5.27 -0.34
CA LYS A 139 -14.19 -6.04 -1.40
C LYS A 139 -14.03 -5.32 -2.73
N ASP A 140 -14.07 -6.07 -3.83
CA ASP A 140 -14.02 -5.48 -5.18
C ASP A 140 -15.10 -4.43 -5.40
N MET A 141 -16.30 -4.65 -4.84
CA MET A 141 -17.39 -3.67 -4.88
C MET A 141 -17.07 -2.38 -4.14
N ASP A 142 -16.29 -2.42 -3.04
CA ASP A 142 -15.83 -1.19 -2.38
C ASP A 142 -14.94 -0.39 -3.34
N VAL A 143 -14.03 -1.07 -4.05
CA VAL A 143 -13.16 -0.45 -5.06
C VAL A 143 -13.99 0.20 -6.17
N VAL A 144 -15.00 -0.49 -6.69
CA VAL A 144 -15.93 0.05 -7.70
C VAL A 144 -16.64 1.30 -7.20
N ILE A 145 -17.18 1.29 -5.98
CA ILE A 145 -17.89 2.43 -5.39
C ILE A 145 -16.99 3.66 -5.31
N TYR A 146 -15.80 3.52 -4.71
CA TYR A 146 -14.87 4.64 -4.59
C TYR A 146 -14.36 5.13 -5.95
N LEU A 147 -14.18 4.22 -6.91
CA LEU A 147 -13.76 4.59 -8.26
C LEU A 147 -14.82 5.45 -8.92
N LEU A 148 -16.10 5.04 -8.93
CA LEU A 148 -17.19 5.84 -9.52
C LEU A 148 -17.40 7.17 -8.77
N MET A 149 -17.34 7.19 -7.44
CA MET A 149 -17.47 8.41 -6.62
C MET A 149 -16.35 9.44 -6.87
N SER A 150 -15.18 8.99 -7.30
CA SER A 150 -14.02 9.84 -7.54
C SER A 150 -14.03 10.54 -8.91
N LEU A 151 -14.93 10.15 -9.82
CA LEU A 151 -14.93 10.69 -11.19
C LEU A 151 -15.63 12.05 -11.30
N PRO A 152 -15.07 12.99 -12.09
CA PRO A 152 -15.70 14.27 -12.39
C PRO A 152 -16.99 14.14 -13.22
N ALA A 153 -17.74 15.24 -13.29
CA ALA A 153 -19.08 15.28 -13.90
C ALA A 153 -19.10 14.92 -15.39
N ASP A 154 -18.00 15.14 -16.10
CA ASP A 154 -17.87 14.74 -17.50
C ASP A 154 -17.93 13.20 -17.69
N TYR A 155 -17.81 12.40 -16.62
CA TYR A 155 -18.00 10.95 -16.65
C TYR A 155 -19.40 10.51 -16.17
N ASP A 156 -20.36 11.42 -15.95
CA ASP A 156 -21.70 11.06 -15.42
C ASP A 156 -22.46 10.07 -16.30
N VAL A 157 -22.34 10.21 -17.63
CA VAL A 157 -22.97 9.28 -18.59
C VAL A 157 -22.43 7.85 -18.43
N ILE A 158 -21.11 7.69 -18.28
CA ILE A 158 -20.51 6.37 -18.12
C ILE A 158 -20.81 5.78 -16.74
N LYS A 159 -20.82 6.61 -15.69
CA LYS A 159 -21.25 6.18 -14.33
C LYS A 159 -22.65 5.60 -14.36
N SER A 160 -23.62 6.33 -14.92
CA SER A 160 -25.00 5.85 -15.03
C SER A 160 -25.11 4.58 -15.87
N THR A 161 -24.33 4.45 -16.95
CA THR A 161 -24.32 3.24 -17.79
C THR A 161 -23.84 2.02 -17.01
N ILE A 162 -22.83 2.19 -16.15
CA ILE A 162 -22.26 1.15 -15.30
C ILE A 162 -23.23 0.78 -14.17
N GLU A 163 -23.83 1.78 -13.51
CA GLU A 163 -24.79 1.57 -12.40
C GLU A 163 -26.06 0.82 -12.83
N ASN A 164 -26.40 0.85 -14.12
CA ASN A 164 -27.54 0.13 -14.68
C ASN A 164 -27.19 -1.28 -15.23
N GLN A 165 -25.96 -1.76 -15.06
CA GLN A 165 -25.59 -3.12 -15.48
C GLN A 165 -26.13 -4.18 -14.50
N PRO A 166 -26.44 -5.40 -14.99
CA PRO A 166 -26.76 -6.53 -14.12
C PRO A 166 -25.61 -6.84 -13.15
N ASN A 167 -25.96 -7.20 -11.91
CA ASN A 167 -24.99 -7.49 -10.85
C ASN A 167 -23.96 -8.56 -11.25
N GLU A 168 -24.34 -9.57 -12.05
CA GLU A 168 -23.40 -10.63 -12.47
C GLU A 168 -22.28 -10.12 -13.38
N THR A 169 -22.49 -8.97 -14.03
CA THR A 169 -21.54 -8.37 -14.98
C THR A 169 -20.70 -7.25 -14.38
N LEU A 170 -21.08 -6.76 -13.20
CA LEU A 170 -20.46 -5.60 -12.54
C LEU A 170 -19.21 -6.01 -11.76
N THR A 171 -18.19 -6.49 -12.47
CA THR A 171 -16.87 -6.81 -11.89
C THR A 171 -15.95 -5.60 -11.89
N LEU A 172 -14.95 -5.58 -11.00
CA LEU A 172 -13.94 -4.52 -10.95
C LEU A 172 -13.23 -4.35 -12.31
N ASP A 173 -12.84 -5.46 -12.93
CA ASP A 173 -12.18 -5.46 -14.24
C ASP A 173 -13.07 -4.83 -15.32
N PHE A 174 -14.34 -5.24 -15.40
CA PHE A 174 -15.30 -4.67 -16.34
C PHE A 174 -15.42 -3.15 -16.17
N VAL A 175 -15.55 -2.67 -14.93
CA VAL A 175 -15.66 -1.23 -14.63
C VAL A 175 -14.38 -0.49 -15.05
N MET A 176 -13.21 -1.03 -14.71
CA MET A 176 -11.92 -0.43 -15.10
C MET A 176 -11.78 -0.33 -16.63
N GLN A 177 -12.06 -1.41 -17.37
CA GLN A 177 -12.02 -1.43 -18.83
C GLN A 177 -13.01 -0.42 -19.44
N ARG A 178 -14.23 -0.33 -18.92
CA ARG A 178 -15.24 0.63 -19.40
C ARG A 178 -14.80 2.08 -19.22
N LEU A 179 -14.11 2.39 -18.13
CA LEU A 179 -13.61 3.73 -17.83
C LEU A 179 -12.40 4.10 -18.69
N LEU A 180 -11.50 3.16 -18.95
CA LEU A 180 -10.37 3.35 -19.87
C LEU A 180 -10.87 3.65 -21.29
N ASN A 181 -11.78 2.82 -21.82
CA ASN A 181 -12.37 3.03 -23.15
C ASN A 181 -13.12 4.37 -23.25
N ALA A 182 -13.76 4.82 -22.15
CA ALA A 182 -14.45 6.10 -22.12
C ALA A 182 -13.50 7.31 -22.20
N GLU A 183 -12.28 7.19 -21.65
CA GLU A 183 -11.25 8.23 -21.78
C GLU A 183 -10.70 8.30 -23.21
N GLU A 184 -10.44 7.15 -23.85
CA GLU A 184 -9.98 7.09 -25.25
C GLU A 184 -10.97 7.76 -26.20
N LEU A 185 -12.26 7.40 -26.11
CA LEU A 185 -13.33 7.99 -26.92
C LEU A 185 -13.50 9.51 -26.70
N LYS A 186 -13.23 9.99 -25.47
CA LYS A 186 -13.21 11.43 -25.18
C LYS A 186 -12.02 12.13 -25.85
N GLY A 187 -10.85 11.49 -25.84
CA GLY A 187 -9.67 11.96 -26.57
C GLY A 187 -9.96 12.14 -28.06
N GLU A 188 -10.52 11.12 -28.70
CA GLU A 188 -10.86 11.15 -30.14
C GLU A 188 -11.86 12.25 -30.51
N LYS A 189 -12.90 12.45 -29.69
CA LYS A 189 -13.89 13.52 -29.90
C LYS A 189 -13.26 14.90 -29.79
N ASN A 190 -12.36 15.10 -28.83
CA ASN A 190 -11.66 16.38 -28.66
C ASN A 190 -10.73 16.68 -29.85
N LEU A 191 -10.02 15.67 -30.37
CA LEU A 191 -9.23 15.82 -31.60
C LEU A 191 -10.11 16.18 -32.79
N THR A 192 -11.26 15.52 -32.95
CA THR A 192 -12.18 15.78 -34.07
C THR A 192 -12.72 17.21 -34.05
N ILE A 193 -13.13 17.70 -32.88
CA ILE A 193 -13.59 19.09 -32.73
C ILE A 193 -12.47 20.08 -33.05
N PHE A 194 -11.24 19.83 -32.59
CA PHE A 194 -10.10 20.70 -32.88
C PHE A 194 -9.78 20.78 -34.38
N VAL A 195 -9.81 19.64 -35.08
CA VAL A 195 -9.63 19.58 -36.54
C VAL A 195 -10.72 20.37 -37.26
N LEU A 196 -11.99 20.18 -36.88
CA LEU A 196 -13.11 20.91 -37.48
C LEU A 196 -13.00 22.43 -37.25
N LEU A 197 -12.65 22.86 -36.04
CA LEU A 197 -12.45 24.28 -35.74
C LEU A 197 -11.29 24.87 -36.55
N SER A 198 -10.17 24.15 -36.71
CA SER A 198 -9.03 24.61 -37.50
C SER A 198 -9.34 24.80 -38.98
N GLN A 199 -10.26 24.00 -39.53
CA GLN A 199 -10.69 24.07 -40.94
C GLN A 199 -11.71 25.19 -41.19
N VAL A 200 -12.48 25.59 -40.19
CA VAL A 200 -13.48 26.68 -40.30
C VAL A 200 -12.84 28.06 -40.13
N THR A 201 -11.68 28.14 -39.47
CA THR A 201 -10.94 29.39 -39.26
C THR A 201 -9.92 29.74 -40.38
N ALA A 202 -9.85 28.93 -41.44
CA ALA A 202 -8.98 29.14 -42.60
C ALA A 202 -9.80 29.51 -43.85
#